data_AF-A0A0H5Q1S8-F1
#
_entry.id   AF-A0A0H5Q1S8-F1
#
_cell.length_a   1.000
_cell.length_b   1.000
_cell.length_c   1.000
_cell.angle_alpha   90.00
_cell.angle_beta   90.00
_cell.angle_gamma   90.00
#
_symmetry.space_group_name_H-M   'P 1'
#
loop_
_entity.id
_entity.type
_entity.pdbx_description
1 polymer ?
#
loop_
_entity_poly.entity_id
_entity_poly.type
_entity_poly.pdbx_seq_one_letter_code
_entity_poly.pdbx_strand_id
1 'polypeptide(L)'
;MIKYKRSPRLIKRVPTEAISIKNPPEKKEISKTSLAQIIITPLIMLSITVAVSIMMKRGIYVLMSIVSTVVSVIGSVSKFIHDKKETREQNREREELYDQYLLDMRKRISAAKSTEEEAYDYNYPTVEKIESMIKNRSSRIYERSAGDDDFLTFSVGYRREPVRITIA
;
A
#
# COMPACT_ATOMS: atom_id res chain seq x y z
N MET A 1 -55.49 -27.38 4.04
CA MET A 1 -54.95 -26.09 3.52
C MET A 1 -53.62 -25.83 4.20
N ILE A 2 -52.50 -25.94 3.48
CA ILE A 2 -51.16 -25.67 4.05
C ILE A 2 -51.05 -24.16 4.29
N LYS A 3 -51.01 -23.75 5.56
CA LYS A 3 -50.93 -22.34 5.96
C LYS A 3 -49.47 -21.90 5.90
N TYR A 4 -49.05 -21.29 4.79
CA TYR A 4 -47.68 -20.80 4.60
C TYR A 4 -47.57 -19.37 5.14
N LYS A 5 -46.64 -19.14 6.09
CA LYS A 5 -46.35 -17.83 6.64
C LYS A 5 -45.02 -17.34 6.09
N ARG A 6 -45.04 -16.25 5.33
CA ARG A 6 -43.83 -15.62 4.80
C ARG A 6 -43.06 -14.93 5.92
N SER A 7 -41.75 -15.18 6.00
CA SER A 7 -40.84 -14.39 6.81
C SER A 7 -40.44 -13.12 6.06
N PRO A 8 -40.07 -12.02 6.76
CA PRO A 8 -39.42 -10.88 6.12
C PRO A 8 -38.22 -11.32 5.29
N ARG A 9 -38.07 -10.72 4.11
CA ARG A 9 -37.01 -11.08 3.16
C ARG A 9 -35.67 -10.48 3.60
N LEU A 10 -34.62 -11.29 3.56
CA LEU A 10 -33.23 -10.82 3.65
C LEU A 10 -32.66 -10.78 2.23
N ILE A 11 -32.11 -9.64 1.82
CA ILE A 11 -31.44 -9.50 0.52
C ILE A 11 -29.97 -9.21 0.80
N LYS A 12 -29.08 -10.08 0.34
CA LYS A 12 -27.64 -9.80 0.36
C LYS A 12 -27.28 -8.94 -0.84
N ARG A 13 -26.79 -7.72 -0.59
CA ARG A 13 -26.38 -6.81 -1.67
C ARG A 13 -24.92 -7.07 -2.03
N VAL A 14 -24.62 -6.98 -3.32
CA VAL A 14 -23.25 -7.03 -3.82
C VAL A 14 -22.52 -5.75 -3.39
N PRO A 15 -21.33 -5.84 -2.78
CA PRO A 15 -20.56 -4.65 -2.43
C PRO A 15 -20.11 -3.89 -3.68
N THR A 16 -20.37 -2.58 -3.72
CA THR A 16 -19.99 -1.66 -4.81
C THR A 16 -18.90 -0.68 -4.42
N GLU A 17 -18.23 -0.90 -3.27
CA GLU A 17 -17.17 -0.02 -2.80
C GLU A 17 -15.98 -0.02 -3.74
N ALA A 18 -15.44 1.16 -4.04
CA ALA A 18 -14.21 1.29 -4.80
C ALA A 18 -13.00 1.06 -3.89
N ILE A 19 -12.09 0.19 -4.32
CA ILE A 19 -10.85 -0.10 -3.60
C ILE A 19 -9.72 0.68 -4.28
N SER A 20 -9.25 1.75 -3.64
CA SER A 20 -8.15 2.55 -4.18
C SER A 20 -6.78 2.02 -3.75
N ILE A 21 -5.88 1.88 -4.73
CA ILE A 21 -4.50 1.43 -4.51
C ILE A 21 -3.58 2.66 -4.56
N LYS A 22 -2.93 2.95 -3.43
CA LYS A 22 -1.99 4.06 -3.35
C LYS A 22 -0.70 3.71 -4.11
N ASN A 23 -0.17 4.72 -4.80
CA ASN A 23 1.17 4.63 -5.38
C ASN A 23 2.22 4.40 -4.29
N PRO A 24 3.30 3.67 -4.62
CA PRO A 24 4.40 3.49 -3.68
C PRO A 24 5.02 4.84 -3.32
N PRO A 25 5.59 4.97 -2.11
CA PRO A 25 6.35 6.17 -1.75
C PRO A 25 7.54 6.31 -2.69
N GLU A 26 7.95 7.56 -2.94
CA GLU A 26 9.12 7.82 -3.77
C GLU A 26 10.40 7.22 -3.16
N LYS A 27 11.29 6.75 -4.03
CA LYS A 27 12.58 6.23 -3.62
C LYS A 27 13.43 7.37 -3.07
N LYS A 28 13.96 7.19 -1.87
CA LYS A 28 14.87 8.18 -1.29
C LYS A 28 16.21 8.08 -2.01
N GLU A 29 16.66 9.19 -2.57
CA GLU A 29 17.99 9.31 -3.13
C GLU A 29 18.91 10.06 -2.17
N ILE A 30 20.21 9.80 -2.28
CA ILE A 30 21.21 10.56 -1.55
C ILE A 30 21.07 12.02 -1.99
N SER A 31 20.92 12.93 -1.02
CA SER A 31 20.68 14.33 -1.35
C SER A 31 21.83 14.89 -2.18
N LYS A 32 21.49 15.64 -3.24
CA LYS A 32 22.47 16.39 -4.04
C LYS A 32 23.27 17.34 -3.15
N THR A 33 22.68 17.81 -2.06
CA THR A 33 23.33 18.60 -1.01
C THR A 33 24.42 17.83 -0.26
N SER A 34 24.21 16.57 0.12
CA SER A 34 25.27 15.75 0.73
C SER A 34 26.42 15.47 -0.24
N LEU A 35 26.12 15.22 -1.52
CA LEU A 35 27.16 15.07 -2.56
C LEU A 35 27.95 16.37 -2.76
N ALA A 36 27.25 17.51 -2.84
CA ALA A 36 27.88 18.81 -2.94
C ALA A 36 28.73 19.10 -1.68
N GLN A 37 28.27 18.75 -0.48
CA GLN A 37 29.01 18.96 0.76
C GLN A 37 30.34 18.19 0.78
N ILE A 38 30.40 17.00 0.19
CA ILE A 38 31.65 16.21 0.08
C ILE A 38 32.69 16.91 -0.82
N ILE A 39 32.25 17.64 -1.85
CA ILE A 39 33.13 18.35 -2.78
C ILE A 39 33.45 19.76 -2.27
N ILE A 40 32.45 20.46 -1.75
CA ILE A 40 32.53 21.84 -1.27
C ILE A 40 33.40 21.92 -0.01
N THR A 41 33.27 20.97 0.93
CA THR A 41 34.05 20.97 2.19
C THR A 41 35.57 21.02 1.96
N PRO A 42 36.18 20.14 1.13
CA PRO A 42 37.61 20.23 0.83
C PRO A 42 37.99 21.48 0.03
N LEU A 43 37.12 22.00 -0.85
CA LEU A 43 37.32 23.27 -1.56
C LEU A 43 37.39 24.48 -0.62
N ILE A 44 36.47 24.56 0.35
CA ILE A 44 36.46 25.61 1.37
C ILE A 44 37.71 25.49 2.25
N MET A 45 38.05 24.29 2.71
CA MET A 45 39.22 24.06 3.56
C MET A 45 40.54 24.41 2.85
N LEU A 46 40.67 24.07 1.57
CA LEU A 46 41.83 24.46 0.75
C LEU A 46 41.96 25.99 0.67
N SER A 47 40.84 26.68 0.45
CA SER A 47 40.79 28.15 0.39
C SER A 47 41.18 28.78 1.72
N ILE A 48 40.68 28.25 2.84
CA ILE A 48 41.03 28.71 4.20
C ILE A 48 42.52 28.50 4.47
N THR A 49 43.06 27.33 4.10
CA THR A 49 44.47 27.00 4.33
C THR A 49 45.40 27.94 3.55
N VAL A 50 45.08 28.23 2.28
CA VAL A 50 45.83 29.20 1.45
C VAL A 50 45.73 30.61 2.02
N ALA A 51 44.54 31.05 2.42
CA ALA A 51 44.34 32.37 3.02
C ALA A 51 45.15 32.55 4.32
N VAL A 52 45.09 31.56 5.22
CA VAL A 52 45.84 31.58 6.49
C VAL A 52 47.35 31.57 6.22
N SER A 53 47.82 30.80 5.23
CA SER A 53 49.23 30.74 4.86
C SER A 53 49.79 32.08 4.36
N ILE A 54 48.97 32.87 3.64
CA ILE A 54 49.38 34.18 3.11
C ILE A 54 49.27 35.28 4.18
N MET A 55 48.19 35.29 4.96
CA MET A 55 47.91 36.37 5.93
C MET A 55 48.73 36.25 7.22
N MET A 56 48.97 35.03 7.70
CA MET A 56 49.64 34.76 8.97
C MET A 56 50.99 34.07 8.73
N LYS A 57 52.09 34.84 8.73
CA LYS A 57 53.48 34.32 8.66
C LYS A 57 53.94 33.54 9.91
N ARG A 58 53.03 33.16 10.82
CA ARG A 58 53.31 32.45 12.07
C ARG A 58 52.97 30.97 11.90
N GLY A 59 53.98 30.09 11.99
CA GLY A 59 53.85 28.65 11.71
C GLY A 59 52.81 27.89 12.55
N ILE A 60 52.50 28.36 13.77
CA ILE A 60 51.52 27.73 14.65
C ILE A 60 50.09 27.78 14.06
N TYR A 61 49.71 28.88 13.39
CA TYR A 61 48.36 29.01 12.81
C TYR A 61 48.19 28.12 11.57
N VAL A 62 49.26 27.92 10.80
CA VAL A 62 49.28 26.98 9.68
C VAL A 62 49.06 25.55 10.18
N LEU A 63 49.74 25.13 11.26
CA LEU A 63 49.54 23.83 11.89
C LEU A 63 48.08 23.61 12.35
N MET A 64 47.47 24.59 13.00
CA MET A 64 46.05 24.52 13.44
C MET A 64 45.09 24.37 12.24
N SER A 65 45.32 25.09 11.15
CA SER A 65 44.49 25.00 9.95
C SER A 65 44.57 23.63 9.26
N ILE A 66 45.74 22.99 9.28
CA ILE A 66 45.94 21.63 8.76
C ILE A 66 45.14 20.63 9.61
N VAL A 67 45.24 20.72 10.94
CA VAL A 67 44.51 19.82 11.85
C VAL A 67 42.99 19.94 11.67
N SER A 68 42.47 21.17 11.58
CA SER A 68 41.04 21.42 11.35
C SER A 68 40.55 20.86 10.01
N THR A 69 41.37 20.99 8.96
CA THR A 69 41.08 20.44 7.63
C THR A 69 40.97 18.92 7.66
N VAL A 70 41.92 18.24 8.32
CA VAL A 70 41.92 16.77 8.43
C VAL A 70 40.67 16.26 9.13
N VAL A 71 40.30 16.86 10.27
CA VAL A 71 39.08 16.48 11.01
C VAL A 71 37.82 16.66 10.17
N SER A 72 37.74 17.77 9.43
CA SER A 72 36.57 18.08 8.59
C SER A 72 36.41 17.10 7.42
N VAL A 73 37.52 16.71 6.77
CA VAL A 73 37.50 15.71 5.69
C VAL A 73 37.04 14.35 6.22
N ILE A 74 37.57 13.90 7.37
CA ILE A 74 37.17 12.64 7.99
C ILE A 74 35.68 12.64 8.35
N GLY A 75 35.20 13.74 8.96
CA GLY A 75 33.77 13.90 9.28
C GLY A 75 32.88 13.84 8.04
N SER A 76 33.29 14.48 6.94
CA SER A 76 32.54 14.48 5.68
C SER A 76 32.46 13.09 5.05
N VAL A 77 33.56 12.32 5.06
CA VAL A 77 33.56 10.95 4.52
C VAL A 77 32.72 10.02 5.40
N SER A 78 32.84 10.14 6.73
CA SER A 78 32.02 9.36 7.67
C SER A 78 30.53 9.63 7.46
N LYS A 79 30.15 10.91 7.33
CA LYS A 79 28.77 11.32 7.04
C LYS A 79 28.28 10.71 5.73
N PHE A 80 29.07 10.72 4.67
CA PHE A 80 28.67 10.12 3.39
C PHE A 80 28.39 8.61 3.50
N ILE A 81 29.26 7.87 4.19
CA ILE A 81 29.06 6.43 4.39
C ILE A 81 27.79 6.18 5.20
N HIS A 82 27.55 7.00 6.23
CA HIS A 82 26.33 6.93 7.04
C HIS A 82 25.08 7.23 6.21
N ASP A 83 25.04 8.36 5.50
CA ASP A 83 23.92 8.77 4.62
C ASP A 83 23.62 7.69 3.58
N LYS A 84 24.65 7.08 2.98
CA LYS A 84 24.49 5.99 2.00
C LYS A 84 23.88 4.73 2.63
N LYS A 85 24.31 4.37 3.84
CA LYS A 85 23.75 3.22 4.57
C LYS A 85 22.32 3.48 4.99
N GLU A 86 22.03 4.66 5.54
CA GLU A 86 20.70 5.07 5.97
C GLU A 86 19.71 5.10 4.80
N THR A 87 20.12 5.68 3.66
CA THR A 87 19.30 5.71 2.44
C THR A 87 18.98 4.31 1.92
N ARG A 88 19.94 3.37 2.01
CA ARG A 88 19.71 1.96 1.63
C ARG A 88 18.69 1.31 2.56
N GLU A 89 18.82 1.52 3.86
CA GLU A 89 17.93 0.94 4.86
C GLU A 89 16.51 1.47 4.74
N GLN A 90 16.35 2.79 4.61
CA GLN A 90 15.04 3.43 4.41
C GLN A 90 14.35 2.96 3.13
N ASN A 91 15.11 2.72 2.06
CA ASN A 91 14.55 2.17 0.83
C ASN A 91 14.14 0.69 0.97
N ARG A 92 14.87 -0.11 1.77
CA ARG A 92 14.48 -1.48 2.10
C ARG A 92 13.18 -1.49 2.91
N GLU A 93 13.11 -0.68 3.95
CA GLU A 93 11.91 -0.52 4.77
C GLU A 93 10.71 -0.03 3.95
N ARG A 94 10.93 0.91 3.01
CA ARG A 94 9.91 1.38 2.05
C ARG A 94 9.30 0.22 1.25
N GLU A 95 10.15 -0.66 0.74
CA GLU A 95 9.74 -1.82 -0.06
C GLU A 95 8.95 -2.82 0.80
N GLU A 96 9.47 -3.16 1.98
CA GLU A 96 8.81 -4.08 2.92
C GLU A 96 7.43 -3.58 3.36
N LEU A 97 7.31 -2.30 3.69
CA LEU A 97 6.03 -1.70 4.07
C LEU A 97 5.04 -1.66 2.91
N TYR A 98 5.51 -1.38 1.69
CA TYR A 98 4.64 -1.37 0.52
C TYR A 98 4.18 -2.78 0.14
N ASP A 99 5.05 -3.79 0.25
CA ASP A 99 4.68 -5.19 0.05
C ASP A 99 3.64 -5.65 1.06
N GLN A 100 3.79 -5.28 2.34
CA GLN A 100 2.78 -5.54 3.37
C GLN A 100 1.44 -4.86 3.03
N TYR A 101 1.49 -3.62 2.55
CA TYR A 101 0.30 -2.92 2.08
C TYR A 101 -0.37 -3.66 0.92
N LEU A 102 0.38 -4.11 -0.10
CA LEU A 102 -0.16 -4.87 -1.23
C LEU A 102 -0.79 -6.20 -0.78
N LEU A 103 -0.19 -6.88 0.20
CA LEU A 103 -0.75 -8.10 0.79
C LEU A 103 -2.07 -7.83 1.52
N ASP A 104 -2.18 -6.73 2.26
CA ASP A 104 -3.43 -6.32 2.89
C ASP A 104 -4.50 -5.99 1.86
N MET A 105 -4.13 -5.23 0.82
CA MET A 105 -5.04 -4.90 -0.29
C MET A 105 -5.54 -6.17 -1.00
N ARG A 106 -4.66 -7.16 -1.21
CA ARG A 106 -5.05 -8.46 -1.77
C ARG A 106 -6.06 -9.18 -0.87
N LYS A 107 -5.87 -9.18 0.44
CA LYS A 107 -6.82 -9.78 1.39
C LYS A 107 -8.18 -9.07 1.31
N ARG A 108 -8.20 -7.74 1.26
CA ARG A 108 -9.41 -6.93 1.15
C ARG A 108 -10.18 -7.23 -0.15
N ILE A 109 -9.48 -7.27 -1.28
CA ILE A 109 -10.08 -7.63 -2.58
C ILE A 109 -10.65 -9.05 -2.54
N SER A 110 -9.91 -10.00 -1.97
CA SER A 110 -10.36 -11.39 -1.84
C SER A 110 -11.59 -11.53 -0.94
N ALA A 111 -11.64 -10.80 0.17
CA ALA A 111 -12.79 -10.79 1.06
C ALA A 111 -14.02 -10.22 0.35
N ALA A 112 -13.87 -9.09 -0.33
CA ALA A 112 -14.96 -8.45 -1.05
C ALA A 112 -15.48 -9.32 -2.22
N LYS A 113 -14.58 -10.02 -2.93
CA LYS A 113 -14.96 -11.06 -3.90
C LYS A 113 -15.78 -12.18 -3.24
N SER A 114 -15.33 -12.69 -2.10
CA SER A 114 -16.04 -13.74 -1.36
C SER A 114 -17.44 -13.28 -0.92
N THR A 115 -17.59 -12.02 -0.50
CA THR A 115 -18.88 -11.42 -0.15
C THR A 115 -19.79 -11.29 -1.37
N GLU A 116 -19.26 -10.92 -2.53
CA GLU A 116 -20.00 -10.90 -3.79
C GLU A 116 -20.49 -12.30 -4.18
N GLU A 117 -19.61 -13.30 -4.15
CA GLU A 117 -19.97 -14.71 -4.40
C GLU A 117 -21.05 -15.20 -3.43
N GLU A 118 -20.93 -14.89 -2.13
CA GLU A 118 -21.92 -15.25 -1.12
C GLU A 118 -23.27 -14.55 -1.35
N ALA A 119 -23.26 -13.29 -1.79
CA ALA A 119 -24.49 -12.56 -2.13
C ALA A 119 -25.21 -13.20 -3.31
N TYR A 120 -24.49 -13.56 -4.37
CA TYR A 120 -25.09 -14.27 -5.51
C TYR A 120 -25.58 -15.67 -5.12
N ASP A 121 -24.79 -16.46 -4.41
CA ASP A 121 -25.18 -17.80 -3.99
C ASP A 121 -26.38 -17.80 -3.03
N TYR A 122 -26.50 -16.78 -2.17
CA TYR A 122 -27.65 -16.63 -1.28
C TYR A 122 -28.93 -16.23 -2.03
N ASN A 123 -28.82 -15.28 -2.97
CA ASN A 123 -29.97 -14.77 -3.73
C ASN A 123 -30.38 -15.73 -4.87
N TYR A 124 -29.44 -16.50 -5.41
CA TYR A 124 -29.62 -17.43 -6.52
C TYR A 124 -29.04 -18.81 -6.17
N PRO A 125 -29.70 -19.56 -5.25
CA PRO A 125 -29.21 -20.86 -4.79
C PRO A 125 -29.20 -21.89 -5.93
N THR A 126 -28.29 -22.86 -5.83
CA THR A 126 -28.24 -24.01 -6.74
C THR A 126 -29.49 -24.88 -6.64
N VAL A 127 -29.71 -25.73 -7.64
CA VAL A 127 -30.85 -26.67 -7.67
C VAL A 127 -30.86 -27.59 -6.45
N GLU A 128 -29.69 -28.07 -6.01
CA GLU A 128 -29.55 -28.93 -4.84
C GLU A 128 -29.92 -28.19 -3.55
N LYS A 129 -29.54 -26.91 -3.43
CA LYS A 129 -29.94 -26.07 -2.30
C LYS A 129 -31.44 -25.83 -2.28
N ILE A 130 -32.06 -25.58 -3.44
CA ILE A 130 -33.51 -25.42 -3.56
C ILE A 130 -34.23 -26.70 -3.12
N GLU A 131 -33.77 -27.88 -3.57
CA GLU A 131 -34.34 -29.16 -3.14
C GLU A 131 -34.28 -29.32 -1.62
N SER A 132 -33.14 -28.99 -1.00
CA SER A 132 -32.98 -29.01 0.45
C SER A 132 -33.94 -28.05 1.16
N MET A 133 -34.17 -26.86 0.60
CA MET A 133 -35.09 -25.86 1.14
C MET A 133 -36.53 -26.37 1.10
N ILE A 134 -36.93 -27.08 0.04
CA ILE A 134 -38.24 -27.70 -0.10
C ILE A 134 -38.42 -28.81 0.95
N LYS A 135 -37.44 -29.72 1.07
CA LYS A 135 -37.46 -30.81 2.07
C LYS A 135 -37.59 -30.26 3.50
N ASN A 136 -36.85 -29.21 3.81
CA ASN A 136 -36.83 -28.58 5.13
C ASN A 136 -37.96 -27.57 5.35
N ARG A 137 -38.89 -27.40 4.40
CA ARG A 137 -39.99 -26.43 4.46
C ARG A 137 -39.53 -25.01 4.80
N SER A 138 -38.44 -24.57 4.16
CA SER A 138 -37.85 -23.25 4.41
C SER A 138 -38.86 -22.12 4.18
N SER A 139 -38.84 -21.10 5.03
CA SER A 139 -39.67 -19.90 4.88
C SER A 139 -39.26 -19.03 3.69
N ARG A 140 -38.16 -19.38 3.00
CA ARG A 140 -37.59 -18.67 1.85
C ARG A 140 -38.08 -19.15 0.48
N ILE A 141 -38.84 -20.26 0.40
CA ILE A 141 -39.28 -20.86 -0.88
C ILE A 141 -40.06 -19.85 -1.74
N TYR A 142 -40.86 -18.98 -1.12
CA TYR A 142 -41.65 -17.94 -1.80
C TYR A 142 -41.33 -16.54 -1.27
N GLU A 143 -40.05 -16.17 -1.27
CA GLU A 143 -39.59 -14.88 -0.74
C GLU A 143 -39.71 -13.71 -1.73
N ARG A 144 -39.67 -13.97 -3.05
CA ARG A 144 -39.72 -12.92 -4.08
C ARG A 144 -41.15 -12.48 -4.40
N SER A 145 -41.37 -11.18 -4.40
CA SER A 145 -42.65 -10.52 -4.68
C SER A 145 -42.57 -9.66 -5.94
N ALA A 146 -43.71 -9.29 -6.52
CA ALA A 146 -43.77 -8.53 -7.78
C ALA A 146 -43.11 -7.13 -7.75
N GLY A 147 -42.87 -6.57 -6.57
CA GLY A 147 -42.17 -5.30 -6.40
C GLY A 147 -40.66 -5.42 -6.20
N ASP A 148 -40.12 -6.64 -6.21
CA ASP A 148 -38.68 -6.85 -6.04
C ASP A 148 -37.94 -6.77 -7.38
N ASP A 149 -36.74 -6.18 -7.39
CA ASP A 149 -35.92 -6.00 -8.59
C ASP A 149 -35.54 -7.33 -9.29
N ASP A 150 -35.53 -8.43 -8.54
CA ASP A 150 -35.22 -9.79 -9.01
C ASP A 150 -36.46 -10.68 -9.22
N PHE A 151 -37.65 -10.09 -9.28
CA PHE A 151 -38.87 -10.83 -9.57
C PHE A 151 -38.79 -11.49 -10.95
N LEU A 152 -39.14 -12.78 -11.01
CA LEU A 152 -39.02 -13.63 -12.21
C LEU A 152 -37.58 -13.77 -12.78
N THR A 153 -36.56 -13.39 -12.02
CA THR A 153 -35.15 -13.62 -12.41
C THR A 153 -34.69 -15.01 -11.98
N PHE A 154 -34.14 -15.81 -12.89
CA PHE A 154 -33.67 -17.16 -12.57
C PHE A 154 -32.22 -17.36 -13.00
N SER A 155 -31.48 -18.19 -12.26
CA SER A 155 -30.11 -18.55 -12.61
C SER A 155 -30.12 -19.69 -13.63
N VAL A 156 -29.43 -19.49 -14.76
CA VAL A 156 -29.28 -20.50 -15.82
C VAL A 156 -27.92 -21.19 -15.74
N GLY A 157 -26.97 -20.64 -14.97
CA GLY A 157 -25.64 -21.19 -14.81
C GLY A 157 -24.64 -20.14 -14.33
N TYR A 158 -23.37 -20.55 -14.23
CA TYR A 158 -22.28 -19.72 -13.75
C TYR A 158 -21.36 -19.31 -14.89
N ARG A 159 -20.95 -18.05 -14.88
CA ARG A 159 -19.94 -17.49 -15.79
C ARG A 159 -18.85 -16.83 -14.97
N ARG A 160 -17.61 -16.88 -15.48
CA ARG A 160 -16.52 -16.05 -14.95
C ARG A 160 -16.70 -14.62 -15.46
N GLU A 161 -17.03 -13.73 -14.53
CA GLU A 161 -17.07 -12.28 -14.77
C GLU A 161 -16.05 -11.57 -13.87
N PRO A 162 -15.53 -10.40 -14.29
CA PRO A 162 -14.73 -9.57 -13.40
C PRO A 162 -15.58 -9.17 -12.18
N VAL A 163 -14.93 -9.11 -11.03
CA VAL A 163 -15.52 -8.64 -9.77
C VAL A 163 -16.06 -7.22 -9.98
N ARG A 164 -17.25 -6.90 -9.45
CA ARG A 164 -17.91 -5.60 -9.68
C ARG A 164 -17.22 -4.42 -8.97
N ILE A 165 -16.19 -4.70 -8.19
CA ILE A 165 -15.40 -3.72 -7.45
C ILE A 165 -14.55 -2.90 -8.42
N THR A 166 -14.63 -1.57 -8.31
CA THR A 166 -13.76 -0.67 -9.07
C THR A 166 -12.43 -0.52 -8.35
N ILE A 167 -11.33 -0.76 -9.07
CA ILE A 167 -9.97 -0.50 -8.58
C ILE A 167 -9.53 0.86 -9.14
N ALA A 168 -9.22 1.80 -8.25
CA ALA A 168 -8.92 3.20 -8.58
C ALA A 168 -7.52 3.63 -8.12
#